data_AF-A0A3D1JA03-F1
#
_entry.id   AF-A0A3D1JA03-F1
#
_cell.length_a   1.000
_cell.length_b   1.000
_cell.length_c   1.000
_cell.angle_alpha   90.00
_cell.angle_beta   90.00
_cell.angle_gamma   90.00
#
_symmetry.space_group_name_H-M   'P 1'
#
loop_
_entity.id
_entity.type
_entity.pdbx_description
1 polymer ?
#
loop_
_entity_poly.entity_id
_entity_poly.type
_entity_poly.pdbx_seq_one_letter_code
_entity_poly.pdbx_strand_id
1 'polypeptide(L)' 'MYEQILQVAESFFMQQGYHGTSTRQIADALGIKQPNIYYHFKGKEAIYFEVMVTLSEEVSV' A
#
# COMPACT_ATOMS: atom_id res chain seq x y z
N MET A 1 -7.50 -6.62 6.51
CA MET A 1 -7.31 -5.18 6.21
C MET A 1 -5.85 -4.82 5.98
N TYR A 2 -4.91 -5.15 6.89
CA TYR A 2 -3.47 -4.93 6.67
C TYR A 2 -2.97 -5.48 5.31
N GLU A 3 -3.13 -6.79 5.09
CA GLU A 3 -2.73 -7.44 3.83
C GLU A 3 -3.47 -6.89 2.60
N GLN A 4 -4.77 -6.58 2.76
CA GLN A 4 -5.57 -6.00 1.67
C GLN A 4 -5.08 -4.61 1.26
N ILE A 5 -4.63 -3.79 2.23
CA ILE A 5 -3.99 -2.50 1.95
C ILE A 5 -2.69 -2.72 1.18
N LEU A 6 -1.85 -3.68 1.57
CA LEU A 6 -0.59 -3.96 0.88
C LEU A 6 -0.81 -4.45 -0.55
N GLN A 7 -1.72 -5.39 -0.79
CA GLN A 7 -2.02 -5.91 -2.13
C GLN A 7 -2.49 -4.81 -3.09
N VAL A 8 -3.40 -3.94 -2.64
CA VAL A 8 -3.88 -2.81 -3.46
C VAL A 8 -2.79 -1.76 -3.66
N ALA A 9 -2.04 -1.45 -2.59
CA ALA A 9 -0.96 -0.47 -2.67
C ALA A 9 0.17 -0.93 -3.59
N GLU A 10 0.55 -2.21 -3.54
CA GLU A 10 1.53 -2.82 -4.42
C GLU A 10 1.15 -2.62 -5.88
N SER A 11 -0.08 -3.02 -6.24
CA SER A 11 -0.61 -2.84 -7.60
C SER A 11 -0.53 -1.38 -8.06
N PHE A 12 -0.88 -0.42 -7.20
CA PHE A 12 -0.79 1.00 -7.54
C PHE A 12 0.65 1.49 -7.62
N PHE A 13 1.53 1.11 -6.70
CA PHE A 13 2.92 1.49 -6.75
C PHE A 13 3.64 0.94 -7.98
N MET A 14 3.32 -0.29 -8.41
CA MET A 14 3.87 -0.86 -9.66
C MET A 14 3.35 -0.16 -10.92
N GLN A 15 2.09 0.27 -10.94
CA GLN A 15 1.47 0.86 -12.14
C GLN A 15 1.80 2.36 -12.33
N GLN A 16 1.84 3.12 -11.24
CA GLN A 16 1.91 4.59 -11.29
C GLN A 16 2.96 5.18 -10.33
N GLY A 17 3.77 4.34 -9.69
CA GLY A 17 4.87 4.74 -8.83
C GLY A 17 4.43 5.33 -7.48
N TYR A 18 5.43 5.66 -6.65
CA TYR A 18 5.23 6.23 -5.32
C TYR A 18 4.51 7.59 -5.34
N HIS A 19 4.88 8.48 -6.26
CA HIS A 19 4.30 9.82 -6.36
C HIS A 19 2.89 9.82 -6.96
N GLY A 20 2.58 8.89 -7.86
CA GLY A 20 1.24 8.75 -8.46
C GLY A 20 0.21 8.12 -7.51
N THR A 21 0.66 7.52 -6.41
CA THR A 21 -0.18 6.79 -5.45
C THR A 21 -0.43 7.60 -4.18
N SER A 22 -1.67 7.54 -3.67
CA SER A 22 -2.10 8.15 -2.42
C SER A 22 -2.87 7.17 -1.54
N THR A 23 -2.84 7.38 -0.23
CA THR A 23 -3.63 6.57 0.72
C THR A 23 -5.14 6.72 0.47
N ARG A 24 -5.59 7.82 -0.12
CA ARG A 24 -6.98 8.00 -0.51
C ARG A 24 -7.39 7.06 -1.64
N GLN A 25 -6.59 6.97 -2.71
CA GLN A 25 -6.85 6.03 -3.81
C GLN A 25 -6.91 4.58 -3.31
N ILE A 26 -5.99 4.20 -2.40
CA ILE A 26 -5.97 2.86 -1.80
C ILE A 26 -7.25 2.61 -0.99
N ALA A 27 -7.69 3.59 -0.19
CA ALA A 27 -8.92 3.47 0.60
C ALA A 27 -10.17 3.37 -0.27
N ASP A 28 -10.25 4.20 -1.32
CA ASP A 28 -11.36 4.22 -2.27
C ASP A 28 -11.46 2.88 -3.01
N ALA A 29 -10.34 2.31 -3.43
CA ALA A 29 -10.29 0.98 -4.08
C ALA A 29 -10.74 -0.17 -3.17
N LEU A 30 -10.51 -0.03 -1.85
CA LEU A 30 -10.96 -0.99 -0.85
C LEU A 30 -12.40 -0.74 -0.36
N GLY A 31 -13.05 0.34 -0.80
CA GLY A 31 -14.38 0.72 -0.32
C GLY A 31 -14.40 1.14 1.16
N ILE A 32 -13.28 1.64 1.69
CA ILE A 32 -13.15 2.07 3.08
C ILE A 32 -12.88 3.57 3.19
N LYS A 33 -13.07 4.13 4.39
CA LYS A 33 -12.67 5.51 4.65
C LYS A 33 -11.15 5.58 4.83
N GLN A 34 -10.51 6.61 4.29
CA GLN A 34 -9.06 6.84 4.40
C GLN A 34 -8.50 6.74 5.85
N PRO A 35 -9.19 7.21 6.91
CA PRO A 35 -8.77 6.99 8.29
C PRO A 35 -8.53 5.54 8.68
N ASN A 36 -9.20 4.57 8.04
CA ASN A 36 -9.00 3.16 8.33
C ASN A 36 -7.58 2.68 8.00
N ILE A 37 -6.93 3.29 7.01
CA ILE A 37 -5.53 3.00 6.67
C ILE A 37 -4.60 3.44 7.81
N TYR A 38 -4.88 4.57 8.45
CA TYR A 38 -4.02 5.11 9.48
C TYR A 38 -4.04 4.30 10.79
N TYR A 39 -4.98 3.37 10.97
CA TYR A 39 -4.91 2.36 12.03
C TYR A 39 -3.82 1.31 11.80
N HIS A 40 -3.46 1.07 10.54
CA HIS A 40 -2.48 0.04 10.16
C HIS A 40 -1.12 0.63 9.78
N PHE A 41 -1.11 1.80 9.14
CA PHE A 41 0.10 2.40 8.60
C PHE A 41 0.21 3.88 8.94
N LYS A 42 1.42 4.31 9.32
CA LYS A 42 1.73 5.72 9.61
C LYS A 42 2.00 6.53 8.33
N GLY A 43 1.09 6.45 7.37
CA GLY A 43 1.20 7.18 6.10
C GLY A 43 1.68 6.32 4.93
N LYS A 44 1.87 6.98 3.78
CA LYS A 44 2.16 6.32 2.49
C LYS A 44 3.55 5.70 2.48
N GLU A 45 4.51 6.35 3.12
CA GLU A 45 5.90 5.92 3.28
C GLU A 45 5.98 4.55 3.95
N ALA A 46 5.21 4.35 5.02
CA ALA A 46 5.17 3.07 5.74
C ALA A 46 4.60 1.94 4.87
N ILE A 47 3.53 2.22 4.12
CA ILE A 47 2.94 1.24 3.18
C ILE A 47 3.95 0.91 2.08
N TYR A 48 4.60 1.93 1.50
CA TYR A 48 5.57 1.74 0.43
C TYR A 48 6.77 0.91 0.89
N PHE A 49 7.32 1.23 2.06
CA PHE A 49 8.42 0.45 2.65
C PHE A 49 8.03 -1.02 2.81
N GLU A 50 6.86 -1.27 3.40
CA GLU A 50 6.37 -2.63 3.62
C GLU A 50 6.20 -3.40 2.31
N VAL A 51 5.59 -2.78 1.29
CA VAL A 51 5.47 -3.38 -0.05
C VAL A 51 6.84 -3.74 -0.62
N MET A 52 7.84 -2.86 -0.51
CA MET A 52 9.20 -3.13 -1.00
C MET A 52 9.87 -4.28 -0.24
N VAL A 53 9.66 -4.38 1.08
CA VAL A 53 10.17 -5.48 1.89
C VAL A 53 9.54 -6.80 1.45
N THR A 54 8.20 -6.87 1.35
CA THR A 54 7.49 -8.08 0.90
C THR A 54 7.97 -8.55 -0.47
N LEU A 55 8.08 -7.64 -1.44
CA LEU A 55 8.59 -7.98 -2.78
C LEU A 55 10.04 -8.49 -2.76
N SER A 56 10.88 -7.92 -1.89
CA SER A 56 12.28 -8.36 -1.79
C SER A 56 12.42 -9.78 -1.22
N GLU A 57 11.51 -10.18 -0.34
CA GLU A 57 11.46 -11.53 0.23
C GLU A 57 11.00 -12.56 -0.81
N GLU A 58 10.04 -12.19 -1.67
CA GLU A 58 9.56 -13.05 -2.76
C GLU A 58 10.61 -13.30 -3.86
N VAL A 59 11.50 -12.34 -4.11
CA VAL A 59 12.56 -12.46 -5.13
C VAL A 59 13.79 -13.21 -4.61
N SER A 60 13.95 -13.36 -3.29
CA SER A 60 15.11 -14.02 -2.67
C SER A 60 15.09 -15.56 -2.75
N VAL A 61 14.41 -16.12 -3.77
CA VAL A 61 14.34 -17.57 -4.05
C VAL A 61 15.51 -18.03 -4.91
#